data_AF-W2GP90-F1
#
_entry.id   AF-W2GP90-F1
#
_cell.length_a   1.000
_cell.length_b   1.000
_cell.length_c   1.000
_cell.angle_alpha   90.00
_cell.angle_beta   90.00
_cell.angle_gamma   90.00
#
_symmetry.space_group_name_H-M   'P 1'
#
loop_
_entity.id
_entity.type
_entity.pdbx_description
1 polymer ?
#
loop_
_entity_poly.entity_id
_entity_poly.type
_entity_poly.pdbx_seq_one_letter_code
_entity_poly.pdbx_strand_id
1 'polypeptide(L)'
;MVFLVSFNVLCCGIPALLFSPGNNPIQIWTIQNYSIAGLAVPKSDVSFVDCTYLDCSQPNEEIAHYAQYCTGWKMLSVSRCVTDDFEYLGADTYLGMMWSIGGDPNMTPSIRLRDHTWTQDIAEFGGNVTFSVYVVHTVPHELDRAWNECPLNNGFGSLTGPFHTKC
;
A
#
# COMPACT_ATOMS: atom_id res chain seq x y z
N MET A 1 -9.40 24.30 -10.25
CA MET A 1 -9.91 23.12 -10.96
C MET A 1 -9.04 21.96 -10.50
N VAL A 2 -9.57 21.03 -9.72
CA VAL A 2 -8.82 19.86 -9.21
C VAL A 2 -9.04 18.75 -10.22
N PHE A 3 -7.97 18.23 -10.82
CA PHE A 3 -8.06 17.05 -11.67
C PHE A 3 -7.95 15.81 -10.79
N LEU A 4 -9.04 15.05 -10.69
CA LEU A 4 -9.00 13.68 -10.21
C LEU A 4 -8.49 12.80 -11.35
N VAL A 5 -7.32 12.22 -11.18
CA VAL A 5 -6.80 11.22 -12.12
C VAL A 5 -7.40 9.87 -11.72
N SER A 6 -8.56 9.54 -12.29
CA SER A 6 -9.14 8.20 -12.21
C SER A 6 -8.59 7.36 -13.37
N PHE A 7 -7.78 6.36 -13.06
CA PHE A 7 -7.42 5.33 -14.01
C PHE A 7 -8.58 4.32 -14.08
N ASN A 8 -9.20 4.14 -15.25
CA ASN A 8 -10.20 3.08 -15.44
C ASN A 8 -9.52 1.71 -15.29
N VAL A 9 -9.70 1.04 -14.15
CA VAL A 9 -9.15 -0.29 -13.90
C VAL A 9 -10.19 -1.34 -14.27
N LEU A 10 -9.83 -2.24 -15.20
CA LEU A 10 -10.70 -3.37 -15.54
C LEU A 10 -10.67 -4.41 -14.39
N CYS A 11 -11.75 -4.48 -13.61
CA CYS A 11 -11.90 -5.45 -12.52
C CYS A 11 -12.48 -6.79 -12.98
N CYS A 12 -11.82 -7.43 -13.94
CA CYS A 12 -12.22 -8.76 -14.41
C CYS A 12 -11.56 -9.91 -13.62
N GLY A 13 -10.89 -9.64 -12.50
CA GLY A 13 -10.17 -10.66 -11.74
C GLY A 13 -11.02 -11.42 -10.72
N ILE A 14 -10.37 -12.38 -10.06
CA ILE A 14 -10.93 -13.25 -9.04
C ILE A 14 -11.26 -12.41 -7.79
N PRO A 15 -12.53 -12.44 -7.30
CA PRO A 15 -12.90 -11.79 -6.06
C PRO A 15 -12.41 -12.60 -4.85
N ALA A 16 -12.04 -11.91 -3.78
CA ALA A 16 -11.73 -12.52 -2.49
C ALA A 16 -12.17 -11.64 -1.32
N LEU A 17 -12.24 -12.26 -0.14
CA LEU A 17 -12.47 -11.56 1.11
C LEU A 17 -11.22 -11.61 1.98
N LEU A 18 -10.81 -10.44 2.44
CA LEU A 18 -9.86 -10.26 3.54
C LEU A 18 -10.65 -9.88 4.80
N PHE A 19 -10.11 -10.18 5.97
CA PHE A 19 -10.76 -9.83 7.23
C PHE A 19 -9.89 -8.85 8.02
N SER A 20 -10.47 -7.71 8.38
CA SER A 20 -9.81 -6.73 9.25
C SER A 20 -9.69 -7.25 10.68
N PRO A 21 -8.86 -6.62 11.53
CA PRO A 21 -9.01 -6.76 12.97
C PRO A 21 -10.45 -6.43 13.37
N GLY A 22 -11.09 -7.30 14.14
CA GLY A 22 -12.52 -7.20 14.46
C GLY A 22 -13.44 -8.00 13.53
N ASN A 23 -12.89 -8.78 12.59
CA ASN A 23 -13.63 -9.69 11.70
C ASN A 23 -14.58 -8.96 10.72
N ASN A 24 -14.25 -7.72 10.33
CA ASN A 24 -14.99 -7.03 9.29
C ASN A 24 -14.49 -7.48 7.91
N PRO A 25 -15.39 -7.91 7.00
CA PRO A 25 -15.00 -8.31 5.66
C PRO A 25 -14.55 -7.09 4.84
N ILE A 26 -13.45 -7.26 4.11
CA ILE A 26 -12.94 -6.36 3.08
C ILE A 26 -13.03 -7.12 1.76
N GLN A 27 -13.82 -6.63 0.83
CA GLN A 27 -13.95 -7.23 -0.49
C GLN A 27 -12.87 -6.68 -1.42
N ILE A 28 -12.15 -7.59 -2.06
CA ILE A 28 -11.08 -7.25 -3.00
C ILE A 28 -11.25 -8.00 -4.32
N TRP A 29 -10.73 -7.40 -5.39
CA TRP A 29 -10.65 -8.01 -6.70
C TRP A 29 -9.22 -7.94 -7.20
N THR A 30 -8.72 -9.05 -7.74
CA THR A 30 -7.43 -9.04 -8.43
C THR A 30 -7.53 -8.25 -9.72
N ILE A 31 -6.42 -7.61 -10.11
CA ILE A 31 -6.26 -7.01 -11.43
C ILE A 31 -5.68 -8.10 -12.35
N GLN A 32 -6.20 -8.23 -13.57
CA GLN A 32 -5.73 -9.23 -14.54
C GLN A 32 -5.77 -10.69 -13.99
N ASN A 33 -4.68 -11.45 -14.16
CA ASN A 33 -4.55 -12.86 -13.77
C ASN A 33 -3.73 -13.05 -12.48
N TYR A 34 -3.59 -12.02 -11.65
CA TYR A 34 -2.93 -12.19 -10.35
C TYR A 34 -3.75 -13.11 -9.46
N SER A 35 -3.05 -14.01 -8.74
CA SER A 35 -3.67 -14.79 -7.67
C SER A 35 -3.72 -13.97 -6.38
N ILE A 36 -4.57 -14.37 -5.44
CA ILE A 36 -4.62 -13.74 -4.10
C ILE A 36 -3.28 -13.87 -3.37
N ALA A 37 -2.56 -14.98 -3.54
CA ALA A 37 -1.21 -15.16 -3.01
C ALA A 37 -0.16 -14.27 -3.70
N GLY A 38 -0.48 -13.74 -4.89
CA GLY A 38 0.40 -12.88 -5.70
C GLY A 38 0.11 -11.38 -5.58
N LEU A 39 -0.71 -10.96 -4.62
CA LEU A 39 -1.07 -9.54 -4.44
C LEU A 39 0.09 -8.68 -3.90
N ALA A 40 1.02 -9.28 -3.16
CA ALA A 40 2.21 -8.58 -2.70
C ALA A 40 3.01 -8.09 -3.92
N VAL A 41 3.26 -6.78 -3.97
CA VAL A 41 4.03 -6.16 -5.05
C VAL A 41 5.52 -6.40 -4.78
N PRO A 42 6.27 -7.07 -5.67
CA PRO A 42 7.69 -7.30 -5.48
C PRO A 42 8.50 -6.02 -5.69
N LYS A 43 9.67 -5.94 -5.06
CA LYS A 43 10.61 -4.80 -5.20
C LYS A 43 10.99 -4.51 -6.66
N SER A 44 11.03 -5.53 -7.52
CA SER A 44 11.31 -5.35 -8.96
C SER A 44 10.32 -4.42 -9.63
N ASP A 45 9.03 -4.55 -9.32
CA ASP A 45 7.96 -3.80 -9.97
C ASP A 45 7.96 -2.35 -9.47
N VAL A 46 8.21 -2.16 -8.18
CA VAL A 46 8.39 -0.82 -7.59
C VAL A 46 9.64 -0.12 -8.14
N SER A 47 10.70 -0.89 -8.43
CA SER A 47 11.94 -0.35 -9.02
C SER A 47 11.72 0.03 -10.47
N PHE A 48 10.89 -0.73 -11.19
CA PHE A 48 10.55 -0.49 -12.59
C PHE A 48 9.81 0.84 -12.80
N VAL A 49 9.07 1.32 -11.81
CA VAL A 49 8.37 2.62 -11.87
C VAL A 49 9.17 3.78 -11.24
N ASP A 50 10.48 3.59 -11.05
CA ASP A 50 11.41 4.61 -10.56
C ASP A 50 10.99 5.21 -9.21
N CYS A 51 10.58 4.38 -8.25
CA CYS A 51 10.49 4.79 -6.85
C CYS A 51 11.85 4.63 -6.16
N THR A 52 12.16 5.48 -5.19
CA THR A 52 13.33 5.28 -4.30
C THR A 52 12.96 4.50 -3.04
N TYR A 53 13.98 3.99 -2.35
CA TYR A 53 13.82 3.18 -1.15
C TYR A 53 14.48 3.78 0.08
N LEU A 54 13.83 3.59 1.22
CA LEU A 54 14.48 3.58 2.51
C LEU A 54 14.77 2.13 2.89
N ASP A 55 16.05 1.83 3.12
CA ASP A 55 16.53 0.52 3.53
C ASP A 55 16.74 0.50 5.05
N CYS A 56 16.11 -0.46 5.73
CA CYS A 56 16.15 -0.60 7.18
C CYS A 56 16.61 -2.00 7.54
N SER A 57 17.59 -2.10 8.44
CA SER A 57 17.95 -3.39 9.05
C SER A 57 16.82 -3.90 9.95
N GLN A 58 16.66 -5.22 10.01
CA GLN A 58 15.74 -5.91 10.93
C GLN A 58 16.46 -7.08 11.66
N PRO A 59 15.87 -7.68 12.71
CA PRO A 59 16.58 -8.61 13.60
C PRO A 59 17.16 -9.88 12.95
N ASN A 60 16.62 -10.29 11.81
CA ASN A 60 17.02 -11.50 11.10
C ASN A 60 18.13 -11.24 10.07
N GLU A 61 18.84 -10.12 10.16
CA GLU A 61 19.92 -9.71 9.24
C GLU A 61 19.46 -9.43 7.79
N GLU A 62 18.16 -9.51 7.53
CA GLU A 62 17.55 -9.09 6.26
C GLU A 62 17.33 -7.57 6.25
N ILE A 63 17.13 -7.04 5.05
CA ILE A 63 16.80 -5.61 4.85
C ILE A 63 15.31 -5.48 4.54
N ALA A 64 14.61 -4.71 5.38
CA ALA A 64 13.29 -4.20 5.05
C ALA A 64 13.44 -3.03 4.07
N HIS A 65 12.60 -3.01 3.04
CA HIS A 65 12.58 -1.95 2.03
C HIS A 65 11.25 -1.22 2.09
N TYR A 66 11.30 0.11 2.11
CA TYR A 66 10.13 0.98 2.13
C TYR A 66 10.18 1.94 0.96
N ALA A 67 9.05 2.17 0.28
CA ALA A 67 8.97 3.19 -0.76
C ALA A 67 9.05 4.59 -0.13
N GLN A 68 9.98 5.42 -0.60
CA GLN A 68 10.22 6.75 -0.06
C GLN A 68 9.75 7.85 -1.03
N TYR A 69 10.45 8.06 -2.13
CA TYR A 69 10.02 9.02 -3.16
C TYR A 69 9.28 8.27 -4.26
N CYS A 70 7.95 8.22 -4.12
CA CYS A 70 7.09 7.71 -5.17
C CYS A 70 5.76 8.46 -5.24
N THR A 71 5.28 8.70 -6.46
CA THR A 71 3.99 9.38 -6.69
C THR A 71 2.83 8.38 -6.58
N GLY A 72 1.63 8.90 -6.33
CA GLY A 72 0.42 8.08 -6.27
C GLY A 72 0.19 7.29 -7.56
N TRP A 73 0.37 7.91 -8.72
CA TRP A 73 0.20 7.22 -10.00
C TRP A 73 1.21 6.07 -10.22
N LYS A 74 2.47 6.22 -9.77
CA LYS A 74 3.48 5.15 -9.85
C LYS A 74 3.08 3.97 -8.97
N MET A 75 2.70 4.24 -7.73
CA MET A 75 2.20 3.21 -6.80
C MET A 75 0.95 2.51 -7.33
N LEU A 76 0.01 3.27 -7.88
CA LEU A 76 -1.19 2.71 -8.50
C LEU A 76 -0.85 1.84 -9.73
N SER A 77 0.14 2.24 -10.54
CA SER A 77 0.51 1.46 -11.73
C SER A 77 1.09 0.07 -11.44
N VAL A 78 1.59 -0.16 -10.21
CA VAL A 78 2.09 -1.46 -9.75
C VAL A 78 1.09 -2.21 -8.86
N SER A 79 -0.06 -1.60 -8.54
CA SER A 79 -1.13 -2.24 -7.79
C SER A 79 -1.62 -3.48 -8.52
N ARG A 80 -1.90 -4.54 -7.75
CA ARG A 80 -2.35 -5.84 -8.27
C ARG A 80 -3.80 -6.15 -7.94
N CYS A 81 -4.49 -5.19 -7.33
CA CYS A 81 -5.81 -5.36 -6.75
C CYS A 81 -6.57 -4.05 -6.64
N VAL A 82 -7.88 -4.21 -6.52
CA VAL A 82 -8.87 -3.17 -6.31
C VAL A 82 -9.69 -3.55 -5.09
N THR A 83 -10.16 -2.55 -4.36
CA THR A 83 -11.07 -2.71 -3.23
C THR A 83 -12.18 -1.68 -3.32
N ASP A 84 -13.34 -2.02 -2.76
CA ASP A 84 -14.41 -1.05 -2.54
C ASP A 84 -14.03 -0.09 -1.43
N ASP A 85 -14.77 1.02 -1.34
CA ASP A 85 -14.65 1.97 -0.25
C ASP A 85 -14.81 1.24 1.09
N PHE A 86 -13.80 1.36 1.94
CA PHE A 86 -13.76 0.68 3.23
C PHE A 86 -13.45 1.69 4.32
N GLU A 87 -14.42 1.92 5.19
CA GLU A 87 -14.21 2.71 6.39
C GLU A 87 -13.78 1.81 7.54
N TYR A 88 -12.50 1.90 7.92
CA TYR A 88 -12.00 1.28 9.14
C TYR A 88 -11.95 2.32 10.25
N LEU A 89 -12.78 2.16 11.28
CA LEU A 89 -12.76 3.04 12.46
C LEU A 89 -11.42 3.02 13.22
N GLY A 90 -10.59 2.00 13.00
CA GLY A 90 -9.23 1.91 13.53
C GLY A 90 -8.13 2.32 12.54
N ALA A 91 -8.49 2.81 11.35
CA ALA A 91 -7.55 3.49 10.48
C ALA A 91 -7.40 4.88 11.08
N ASP A 92 -6.50 4.96 12.05
CA ASP A 92 -6.08 6.24 12.61
C ASP A 92 -5.62 7.17 11.47
N THR A 93 -5.56 8.47 11.74
CA THR A 93 -4.98 9.50 10.84
C THR A 93 -3.56 9.19 10.35
N TYR A 94 -2.96 8.15 10.92
CA TYR A 94 -1.72 7.56 10.53
C TYR A 94 -1.83 6.75 9.21
N LEU A 95 -1.18 7.25 8.17
CA LEU A 95 -1.18 6.60 6.85
C LEU A 95 -0.14 5.47 6.75
N GLY A 96 1.07 5.67 7.27
CA GLY A 96 2.18 4.72 7.14
C GLY A 96 2.82 4.76 5.75
N MET A 97 3.46 3.67 5.35
CA MET A 97 4.17 3.55 4.06
C MET A 97 3.26 2.98 2.97
N MET A 98 3.32 3.55 1.76
CA MET A 98 2.49 3.10 0.62
C MET A 98 2.87 1.71 0.09
N TRP A 99 4.13 1.34 0.25
CA TRP A 99 4.66 0.03 -0.09
C TRP A 99 5.84 -0.29 0.82
N SER A 100 5.92 -1.53 1.25
CA SER A 100 7.09 -2.08 1.93
C SER A 100 7.17 -3.59 1.83
N ILE A 101 8.39 -4.12 1.86
CA ILE A 101 8.66 -5.55 2.05
C ILE A 101 9.59 -5.74 3.23
N GLY A 102 9.36 -6.80 4.00
CA GLY A 102 10.05 -7.10 5.24
C GLY A 102 9.06 -7.55 6.29
N GLY A 103 9.43 -7.40 7.55
CA GLY A 103 8.60 -7.78 8.69
C GLY A 103 8.94 -9.14 9.27
N ASP A 104 8.22 -9.47 10.35
CA ASP A 104 8.45 -10.70 11.11
C ASP A 104 7.89 -11.91 10.35
N PRO A 105 8.73 -12.86 9.91
CA PRO A 105 8.28 -14.03 9.16
C PRO A 105 7.37 -14.96 9.98
N ASN A 106 7.37 -14.83 11.31
CA ASN A 106 6.54 -15.65 12.21
C ASN A 106 5.24 -14.93 12.63
N MET A 107 5.03 -13.68 12.23
CA MET A 107 3.84 -12.93 12.57
C MET A 107 2.66 -13.32 11.66
N THR A 108 1.49 -13.56 12.27
CA THR A 108 0.24 -13.62 11.52
C THR A 108 -0.12 -12.22 11.02
N PRO A 109 -0.20 -11.98 9.70
CA PRO A 109 -0.53 -10.67 9.18
C PRO A 109 -1.95 -10.28 9.55
N SER A 110 -2.12 -9.02 9.93
CA SER A 110 -3.38 -8.45 10.36
C SER A 110 -3.74 -7.32 9.42
N ILE A 111 -4.64 -7.61 8.47
CA ILE A 111 -4.95 -6.75 7.32
C ILE A 111 -5.71 -5.50 7.75
N ARG A 112 -5.15 -4.33 7.50
CA ARG A 112 -5.79 -3.03 7.69
C ARG A 112 -5.69 -2.27 6.40
N LEU A 113 -6.81 -1.72 5.93
CA LEU A 113 -6.86 -0.92 4.72
C LEU A 113 -6.91 0.55 5.12
N ARG A 114 -6.09 1.38 4.49
CA ARG A 114 -6.01 2.83 4.76
C ARG A 114 -6.03 3.60 3.45
N ASP A 115 -6.76 4.71 3.42
CA ASP A 115 -6.79 5.61 2.26
C ASP A 115 -5.67 6.65 2.36
N HIS A 116 -4.66 6.51 1.50
CA HIS A 116 -3.61 7.51 1.33
C HIS A 116 -4.08 8.52 0.30
N THR A 117 -4.89 9.48 0.74
CA THR A 117 -5.34 10.60 -0.10
C THR A 117 -4.53 11.86 0.17
N TRP A 118 -3.94 12.43 -0.88
CA TRP A 118 -3.27 13.73 -0.81
C TRP A 118 -3.38 14.50 -2.13
N THR A 119 -3.18 15.82 -2.06
CA THR A 119 -3.09 16.67 -3.24
C THR A 119 -1.66 17.15 -3.42
N GLN A 120 -1.14 17.03 -4.63
CA GLN A 120 0.19 17.46 -5.01
C GLN A 120 0.11 18.36 -6.24
N ASP A 121 0.84 19.47 -6.22
CA ASP A 121 1.02 20.31 -7.40
C ASP A 121 2.05 19.65 -8.34
N ILE A 122 1.59 19.21 -9.52
CA ILE A 122 2.43 18.56 -10.53
C ILE A 122 2.23 19.30 -11.85
N ALA A 123 3.23 20.09 -12.23
CA ALA A 123 3.20 20.91 -13.44
C ALA A 123 2.95 20.10 -14.72
N GLU A 124 3.45 18.86 -14.79
CA GLU A 124 3.23 17.92 -15.91
C GLU A 124 1.74 17.61 -16.12
N PHE A 125 0.94 17.62 -15.05
CA PHE A 125 -0.51 17.40 -15.09
C PHE A 125 -1.32 18.70 -15.06
N GLY A 126 -0.68 19.87 -15.23
CA GLY A 126 -1.36 21.16 -15.28
C GLY A 126 -1.79 21.72 -13.92
N GLY A 127 -1.17 21.28 -12.82
CA GLY A 127 -1.37 21.86 -11.49
C GLY A 127 -1.67 20.82 -10.41
N ASN A 128 -2.59 21.15 -9.50
CA ASN A 128 -2.99 20.30 -8.38
C ASN A 128 -3.69 19.00 -8.86
N VAL A 129 -3.06 17.88 -8.56
CA VAL A 129 -3.59 16.52 -8.74
C VAL A 129 -3.85 15.89 -7.39
N THR A 130 -5.04 15.33 -7.21
CA THR A 130 -5.37 14.54 -6.02
C THR A 130 -5.21 13.06 -6.33
N PHE A 131 -4.42 12.37 -5.53
CA PHE A 131 -4.29 10.91 -5.55
C PHE A 131 -5.04 10.32 -4.38
N SER A 132 -5.68 9.17 -4.58
CA SER A 132 -6.17 8.28 -3.54
C SER A 132 -5.59 6.91 -3.81
N VAL A 133 -4.74 6.44 -2.91
CA VAL A 133 -4.13 5.11 -2.98
C VAL A 133 -4.55 4.36 -1.75
N TYR A 134 -5.34 3.31 -1.92
CA TYR A 134 -5.64 2.44 -0.81
C TYR A 134 -4.43 1.56 -0.54
N VAL A 135 -4.06 1.40 0.72
CA VAL A 135 -2.88 0.63 1.09
C VAL A 135 -3.30 -0.42 2.10
N VAL A 136 -2.97 -1.68 1.80
CA VAL A 136 -3.06 -2.76 2.76
C VAL A 136 -1.83 -2.73 3.64
N HIS A 137 -2.05 -2.74 4.96
CA HIS A 137 -1.06 -2.83 6.01
C HIS A 137 -1.23 -4.14 6.76
N THR A 138 -0.15 -4.86 7.04
CA THR A 138 -0.21 -6.14 7.77
C THR A 138 0.01 -6.03 9.27
N VAL A 139 0.33 -4.84 9.79
CA VAL A 139 0.62 -4.58 11.21
C VAL A 139 -0.26 -3.43 11.74
N PRO A 140 -0.47 -3.32 13.06
CA PRO A 140 -1.17 -2.18 13.66
C PRO A 140 -0.30 -0.90 13.61
N HIS A 141 -0.92 0.27 13.78
CA HIS A 141 -0.25 1.57 13.53
C HIS A 141 0.94 1.82 14.47
N GLU A 142 0.95 1.21 15.65
CA GLU A 142 2.02 1.32 16.65
C GLU A 142 3.31 0.59 16.20
N LEU A 143 3.16 -0.43 15.36
CA LEU A 143 4.26 -1.21 14.79
C LEU A 143 4.60 -0.76 13.37
N ASP A 144 3.68 -0.08 12.71
CA ASP A 144 3.92 0.50 11.40
C ASP A 144 4.75 1.78 11.51
N ARG A 145 5.57 2.06 10.49
CA ARG A 145 6.51 3.20 10.54
C ARG A 145 6.11 4.32 9.58
N ALA A 146 6.27 5.55 10.07
CA ALA A 146 5.88 6.73 9.33
C ALA A 146 6.83 6.89 8.14
N TRP A 147 6.44 7.74 7.18
CA TRP A 147 7.30 8.03 6.05
C TRP A 147 8.70 8.46 6.50
N ASN A 148 9.73 7.89 5.87
CA ASN A 148 11.13 8.13 6.18
C ASN A 148 11.60 7.65 7.57
N GLU A 149 10.92 6.68 8.19
CA GLU A 149 11.33 6.08 9.47
C GLU A 149 11.55 4.57 9.38
N CYS A 150 12.63 4.10 10.01
CA CYS A 150 12.87 2.68 10.23
C CYS A 150 12.19 2.16 11.50
N PRO A 151 12.02 0.83 11.64
CA PRO A 151 11.54 0.23 12.89
C PRO A 151 12.39 0.61 14.10
N LEU A 152 11.72 0.92 15.22
CA LEU A 152 12.41 1.26 16.47
C LEU A 152 13.12 0.03 17.05
N ASN A 153 14.20 0.25 17.80
CA ASN A 153 14.94 -0.79 18.51
C ASN A 153 15.39 -1.97 17.63
N ASN A 154 15.72 -1.69 16.36
CA ASN A 154 16.05 -2.71 15.36
C ASN A 154 14.94 -3.76 15.21
N GLY A 155 13.67 -3.36 15.34
CA GLY A 155 12.51 -4.23 15.21
C GLY A 155 12.24 -4.67 13.77
N PHE A 156 11.26 -5.54 13.60
CA PHE A 156 10.82 -5.96 12.28
C PHE A 156 10.03 -4.86 11.57
N GLY A 157 10.15 -4.84 10.23
CA GLY A 157 9.34 -3.98 9.39
C GLY A 157 7.89 -4.45 9.22
N SER A 158 7.25 -3.98 8.16
CA SER A 158 5.89 -4.36 7.80
C SER A 158 5.82 -4.72 6.31
N LEU A 159 4.78 -5.48 5.94
CA LEU A 159 4.42 -5.70 4.55
C LEU A 159 3.25 -4.76 4.23
N THR A 160 3.45 -3.86 3.27
CA THR A 160 2.38 -2.98 2.80
C THR A 160 2.35 -2.94 1.28
N GLY A 161 1.18 -2.69 0.70
CA GLY A 161 1.04 -2.67 -0.75
C GLY A 161 -0.13 -1.83 -1.25
N PRO A 162 0.01 -1.19 -2.43
CA PRO A 162 -0.98 -0.32 -3.02
C PRO A 162 -2.10 -1.10 -3.73
N PHE A 163 -3.30 -0.58 -3.58
CA PHE A 163 -4.57 -1.05 -4.13
C PHE A 163 -5.24 0.16 -4.80
N HIS A 164 -5.97 -0.09 -5.88
CA HIS A 164 -6.84 0.93 -6.44
C HIS A 164 -8.12 1.08 -5.61
N THR A 165 -8.63 2.31 -5.59
CA THR A 165 -10.01 2.59 -5.19
C THR A 165 -10.94 2.34 -6.33
N LYS A 166 -11.88 1.40 -6.12
CA LYS A 166 -12.96 1.07 -7.03
C LYS A 166 -12.56 0.59 -8.41
N CYS A 167 -13.50 -0.18 -8.94
CA CYS A 167 -13.72 -0.39 -10.35
C CYS A 167 -14.72 0.68 -10.80
#